data_AF-A0A401TXF8-F1
#
_entry.id   AF-A0A401TXF8-F1
#
_cell.length_a   1.000
_cell.length_b   1.000
_cell.length_c   1.000
_cell.angle_alpha   90.00
_cell.angle_beta   90.00
_cell.angle_gamma   90.00
#
_symmetry.space_group_name_H-M   'P 1'
#
loop_
_entity.id
_entity.type
_entity.pdbx_description
1 polymer ?
#
loop_
_entity_poly.entity_id
_entity_poly.type
_entity_poly.pdbx_seq_one_letter_code
_entity_poly.pdbx_strand_id
1 'polypeptide(L)'
;VVAGVDVLVVAGVDVLFVAGVNVLGAAGVDMLVVAGVDVLVVAGVNVLVVAGVDVLDVGVDVLDVGGFDVLVVAGVNMLVAAGVDVLVMAGVNVLVVAGVVVLDVGVDVLDVGGVDVLVVAGVDVLVAAGVDMLDVAGVDVLVVAGVNVLVVAGVDVLDVGGVDVLDVGGVDVLVVAGVNVLVAAGVDVLVVAGVNVLVVAGVDVLDVGGV
;
A
#
# COMPACT_ATOMS: atom_id res chain seq x y z
N VAL A 1 -4.86 -23.59 -20.67
CA VAL A 1 -6.19 -22.95 -20.69
C VAL A 1 -7.22 -24.02 -20.40
N VAL A 2 -7.88 -23.95 -19.23
CA VAL A 2 -9.00 -24.82 -18.85
C VAL A 2 -10.21 -23.92 -18.58
N ALA A 3 -11.39 -24.28 -19.08
CA ALA A 3 -12.62 -23.50 -18.84
C ALA A 3 -13.87 -24.39 -18.70
N GLY A 4 -14.81 -23.94 -17.87
CA GLY A 4 -16.14 -24.55 -17.74
C GLY A 4 -16.13 -25.91 -17.04
N VAL A 5 -15.24 -26.10 -16.07
CA VAL A 5 -15.14 -27.34 -15.28
C VAL A 5 -15.57 -27.04 -13.86
N ASP A 6 -16.34 -27.94 -13.25
CA ASP A 6 -16.86 -27.74 -11.89
C ASP A 6 -15.73 -27.77 -10.84
N VAL A 7 -14.83 -28.75 -10.94
CA VAL A 7 -13.66 -28.90 -10.06
C VAL A 7 -12.42 -29.22 -10.89
N LEU A 8 -11.32 -28.50 -10.64
CA LEU A 8 -10.02 -28.74 -11.27
C LEU A 8 -8.92 -28.86 -10.21
N VAL A 9 -8.12 -29.92 -10.31
CA VAL A 9 -6.92 -30.13 -9.46
C VAL A 9 -5.71 -30.33 -10.36
N VAL A 10 -4.67 -29.52 -10.19
CA VAL A 10 -3.47 -29.53 -11.04
C VAL A 10 -2.21 -29.50 -10.17
N ALA A 11 -1.17 -30.23 -10.56
CA ALA A 11 0.12 -30.23 -9.87
C ALA A 11 1.31 -30.28 -10.84
N GLY A 12 2.39 -29.55 -10.52
CA GLY A 12 3.68 -29.64 -11.22
C GLY A 12 3.65 -29.10 -12.65
N VAL A 13 3.10 -27.90 -12.84
CA VAL A 13 2.93 -27.28 -14.16
C VAL A 13 3.60 -25.92 -14.16
N ASP A 14 4.46 -25.63 -15.13
CA ASP A 14 5.16 -24.34 -15.17
C ASP A 14 4.18 -23.16 -15.35
N VAL A 15 3.24 -23.24 -16.29
CA VAL A 15 2.27 -22.16 -16.56
C VAL A 15 0.86 -22.71 -16.73
N LEU A 16 -0.09 -22.14 -15.99
CA LEU A 16 -1.50 -22.52 -16.06
C LEU A 16 -2.42 -21.28 -16.17
N PHE A 17 -3.38 -21.38 -17.10
CA PHE A 17 -4.45 -20.39 -17.30
C PHE A 17 -5.80 -21.08 -17.07
N VAL A 18 -6.62 -20.55 -16.16
CA VAL A 18 -7.95 -21.10 -15.81
C VAL A 18 -9.00 -19.99 -15.83
N ALA A 19 -10.18 -20.30 -16.38
CA ALA A 19 -11.32 -19.39 -16.34
C ALA A 19 -12.65 -20.12 -16.12
N GLY A 20 -13.54 -19.59 -15.28
CA GLY A 20 -14.90 -20.13 -15.11
C GLY A 20 -14.90 -21.55 -14.55
N VAL A 21 -14.28 -21.73 -13.39
CA VAL A 21 -14.22 -22.99 -12.64
C VAL A 21 -14.77 -22.76 -11.24
N ASN A 22 -15.64 -23.62 -10.72
CA ASN A 22 -16.20 -23.36 -9.38
C ASN A 22 -15.15 -23.58 -8.28
N VAL A 23 -14.38 -24.68 -8.36
CA VAL A 23 -13.31 -24.97 -7.38
C VAL A 23 -11.99 -25.31 -8.07
N LEU A 24 -10.92 -24.56 -7.76
CA LEU A 24 -9.57 -24.81 -8.26
C LEU A 24 -8.59 -25.10 -7.12
N GLY A 25 -7.93 -26.26 -7.20
CA GLY A 25 -6.74 -26.60 -6.41
C GLY A 25 -5.49 -26.65 -7.30
N ALA A 26 -4.46 -25.88 -6.97
CA ALA A 26 -3.20 -25.89 -7.72
C ALA A 26 -1.98 -26.01 -6.79
N ALA A 27 -1.02 -26.88 -7.14
CA ALA A 27 0.20 -27.05 -6.37
C ALA A 27 1.46 -27.12 -7.24
N GLY A 28 2.54 -26.43 -6.84
CA GLY A 28 3.81 -26.45 -7.58
C GLY A 28 3.64 -25.89 -9.00
N VAL A 29 3.14 -24.65 -9.09
CA VAL A 29 2.94 -23.95 -10.37
C VAL A 29 3.79 -22.69 -10.39
N ASP A 30 4.64 -22.49 -11.40
CA ASP A 30 5.49 -21.30 -11.42
C ASP A 30 4.66 -20.03 -11.69
N MET A 31 3.73 -20.08 -12.65
CA MET A 31 2.82 -18.97 -12.97
C MET A 31 1.37 -19.46 -13.14
N LEU A 32 0.47 -18.93 -12.34
CA LEU A 32 -0.96 -19.22 -12.39
C LEU A 32 -1.77 -17.95 -12.65
N VAL A 33 -2.62 -17.98 -13.68
CA VAL A 33 -3.58 -16.90 -14.00
C VAL A 33 -5.00 -17.44 -13.92
N VAL A 34 -5.83 -16.81 -13.09
CA VAL A 34 -7.19 -17.27 -12.78
C VAL A 34 -8.21 -16.14 -12.96
N ALA A 35 -9.34 -16.45 -13.59
CA ALA A 35 -10.48 -15.53 -13.68
C ALA A 35 -11.81 -16.24 -13.43
N GLY A 36 -12.68 -15.67 -12.58
CA GLY A 36 -14.02 -16.21 -12.35
C GLY A 36 -13.98 -17.60 -11.71
N VAL A 37 -13.43 -17.68 -10.50
CA VAL A 37 -13.37 -18.92 -9.70
C VAL A 37 -13.98 -18.69 -8.33
N ASP A 38 -14.99 -19.46 -7.94
CA ASP A 38 -15.67 -19.23 -6.66
C ASP A 38 -14.72 -19.53 -5.49
N VAL A 39 -13.97 -20.65 -5.54
CA VAL A 39 -13.01 -21.04 -4.49
C VAL A 39 -11.66 -21.41 -5.10
N LEU A 40 -10.61 -20.67 -4.69
CA LEU A 40 -9.23 -20.91 -5.11
C LEU A 40 -8.33 -21.25 -3.91
N VAL A 41 -7.71 -22.43 -3.97
CA VAL A 41 -6.69 -22.88 -3.00
C VAL A 41 -5.40 -23.21 -3.72
N VAL A 42 -4.29 -22.54 -3.36
CA VAL A 42 -2.99 -22.78 -3.99
C VAL A 42 -1.86 -22.96 -2.99
N ALA A 43 -0.88 -23.80 -3.34
CA ALA A 43 0.31 -24.03 -2.52
C ALA A 43 1.56 -24.15 -3.38
N GLY A 44 2.63 -23.44 -3.02
CA GLY A 44 3.88 -23.46 -3.79
C GLY A 44 3.68 -22.90 -5.21
N VAL A 45 3.02 -21.75 -5.30
CA VAL A 45 2.91 -20.97 -6.54
C VAL A 45 3.82 -19.75 -6.43
N ASN A 46 4.69 -19.52 -7.41
CA ASN A 46 5.62 -18.39 -7.34
C ASN A 46 4.90 -17.09 -7.70
N VAL A 47 4.15 -17.08 -8.80
CA VAL A 47 3.37 -15.91 -9.27
C VAL A 47 1.91 -16.28 -9.48
N LEU A 48 1.01 -15.57 -8.80
CA LEU A 48 -0.43 -15.73 -8.93
C LEU A 48 -1.10 -14.42 -9.36
N VAL A 49 -1.88 -14.47 -10.44
CA VAL A 49 -2.73 -13.37 -10.91
C VAL A 49 -4.19 -13.81 -10.83
N VAL A 50 -5.03 -13.05 -10.11
CA VAL A 50 -6.42 -13.43 -9.84
C VAL A 50 -7.38 -12.25 -10.08
N ALA A 51 -8.48 -12.53 -10.77
CA ALA A 51 -9.60 -11.59 -10.88
C ALA A 51 -10.94 -12.31 -10.67
N GLY A 52 -11.84 -11.70 -9.89
CA GLY A 52 -13.19 -12.24 -9.66
C GLY A 52 -13.17 -13.61 -8.99
N VAL A 53 -12.59 -13.68 -7.78
CA VAL A 53 -12.61 -14.86 -6.93
C VAL A 53 -13.32 -14.52 -5.62
N ASP A 54 -14.23 -15.36 -5.16
CA ASP A 54 -15.01 -15.07 -3.95
C ASP A 54 -14.23 -15.45 -2.68
N VAL A 55 -13.48 -16.56 -2.72
CA VAL A 55 -12.66 -17.05 -1.60
C VAL A 55 -11.26 -17.42 -2.07
N LEU A 56 -10.26 -16.77 -1.47
CA LEU A 56 -8.85 -16.94 -1.78
C LEU A 56 -8.06 -17.35 -0.53
N ASP A 57 -7.37 -18.50 -0.59
CA ASP A 57 -6.40 -18.94 0.43
C ASP A 57 -5.08 -19.34 -0.26
N VAL A 58 -4.03 -18.58 0.01
CA VAL A 58 -2.79 -18.61 -0.78
C VAL A 58 -1.56 -18.40 0.08
N GLY A 59 -0.48 -19.11 -0.25
CA GLY A 59 0.90 -18.79 0.14
C GLY A 59 1.77 -18.75 -1.10
N VAL A 60 2.06 -17.54 -1.59
CA VAL A 60 2.76 -17.29 -2.85
C VAL A 60 3.83 -16.21 -2.68
N ASP A 61 4.86 -16.23 -3.53
CA ASP A 61 5.90 -15.19 -3.48
C ASP A 61 5.36 -13.85 -4.01
N VAL A 62 4.62 -13.87 -5.12
CA VAL A 62 4.03 -12.68 -5.76
C VAL A 62 2.54 -12.89 -6.02
N LEU A 63 1.72 -11.95 -5.56
CA LEU A 63 0.27 -11.95 -5.75
C LEU A 63 -0.19 -10.64 -6.42
N ASP A 64 -0.94 -10.76 -7.52
CA ASP A 64 -1.62 -9.64 -8.19
C ASP A 64 -3.14 -9.92 -8.25
N VAL A 65 -3.92 -9.00 -7.70
CA VAL A 65 -5.36 -9.17 -7.45
C VAL A 65 -6.15 -7.91 -7.76
N GLY A 66 -7.38 -8.07 -8.25
CA GLY A 66 -8.29 -6.93 -8.37
C GLY A 66 -9.78 -7.27 -8.40
N GLY A 67 -10.59 -6.29 -7.97
CA GLY A 67 -12.05 -6.36 -7.98
C GLY A 67 -12.63 -7.22 -6.85
N PHE A 68 -12.18 -7.01 -5.62
CA PHE A 68 -12.63 -7.74 -4.43
C PHE A 68 -13.34 -6.78 -3.45
N ASP A 69 -14.48 -7.17 -2.91
CA ASP A 69 -15.11 -6.42 -1.81
C ASP A 69 -14.28 -6.56 -0.52
N VAL A 70 -13.80 -7.77 -0.23
CA VAL A 70 -12.95 -8.07 0.92
C VAL A 70 -11.84 -9.03 0.50
N LEU A 71 -10.59 -8.69 0.81
CA LEU A 71 -9.43 -9.54 0.55
C LEU A 71 -8.61 -9.77 1.82
N VAL A 72 -8.31 -11.03 2.11
CA VAL A 72 -7.45 -11.45 3.23
C VAL A 72 -6.25 -12.22 2.70
N VAL A 73 -5.03 -11.78 3.00
CA VAL A 73 -3.79 -12.41 2.49
C VAL A 73 -2.79 -12.62 3.63
N ALA A 74 -2.07 -13.75 3.62
CA ALA A 74 -1.00 -14.00 4.58
C ALA A 74 0.25 -14.61 3.92
N GLY A 75 1.44 -14.20 4.38
CA GLY A 75 2.70 -14.83 4.00
C GLY A 75 3.06 -14.66 2.52
N VAL A 76 2.89 -13.45 1.99
CA VAL A 76 3.21 -13.10 0.59
C VAL A 76 4.37 -12.12 0.55
N ASN A 77 5.41 -12.38 -0.23
CA ASN A 77 6.55 -11.46 -0.27
C ASN A 77 6.19 -10.13 -0.95
N MET A 78 5.44 -10.17 -2.06
CA MET A 78 4.99 -8.99 -2.81
C MET A 78 3.50 -9.10 -3.18
N LEU A 79 2.71 -8.11 -2.79
CA LEU A 79 1.29 -8.00 -3.12
C LEU A 79 1.01 -6.73 -3.94
N VAL A 80 0.31 -6.89 -5.06
CA VAL A 80 -0.28 -5.80 -5.84
C VAL A 80 -1.81 -5.96 -5.79
N ALA A 81 -2.52 -4.95 -5.29
CA ALA A 81 -3.98 -4.98 -5.19
C ALA A 81 -4.63 -3.72 -5.76
N ALA A 82 -5.67 -3.88 -6.57
CA ALA A 82 -6.41 -2.75 -7.14
C ALA A 82 -7.93 -2.91 -7.04
N GLY A 83 -8.63 -1.84 -6.65
CA GLY A 83 -10.10 -1.84 -6.54
C GLY A 83 -10.58 -2.85 -5.51
N VAL A 84 -10.05 -2.72 -4.29
CA VAL A 84 -10.41 -3.54 -3.14
C VAL A 84 -11.07 -2.65 -2.09
N ASP A 85 -12.31 -2.94 -1.70
CA ASP A 85 -12.98 -2.08 -0.71
C ASP A 85 -12.34 -2.21 0.68
N VAL A 86 -12.06 -3.46 1.11
CA VAL A 86 -11.40 -3.77 2.39
C VAL A 86 -10.25 -4.78 2.20
N LEU A 87 -9.04 -4.42 2.62
CA LEU A 87 -7.85 -5.26 2.55
C LEU A 87 -7.29 -5.55 3.95
N VAL A 88 -7.14 -6.83 4.31
CA VAL A 88 -6.50 -7.28 5.55
C VAL A 88 -5.33 -8.19 5.21
N MET A 89 -4.16 -7.94 5.80
CA MET A 89 -2.99 -8.77 5.52
C MET A 89 -2.08 -9.01 6.73
N ALA A 90 -1.27 -10.06 6.65
CA ALA A 90 -0.21 -10.35 7.62
C ALA A 90 1.03 -10.96 6.94
N GLY A 91 2.22 -10.48 7.32
CA GLY A 91 3.47 -11.01 6.78
C GLY A 91 3.65 -10.72 5.29
N VAL A 92 3.40 -9.46 4.89
CA VAL A 92 3.70 -8.94 3.55
C VAL A 92 4.89 -8.00 3.65
N ASN A 93 5.91 -8.18 2.81
CA ASN A 93 7.09 -7.33 2.85
C ASN A 93 6.93 -6.10 1.96
N VAL A 94 6.40 -6.29 0.74
CA VAL A 94 6.17 -5.21 -0.23
C VAL A 94 4.70 -5.19 -0.64
N LEU A 95 4.08 -4.02 -0.52
CA LEU A 95 2.68 -3.80 -0.88
C LEU A 95 2.53 -2.63 -1.85
N VAL A 96 1.81 -2.87 -2.96
CA VAL A 96 1.36 -1.84 -3.89
C VAL A 96 -0.17 -1.87 -3.96
N VAL A 97 -0.82 -0.75 -3.65
CA VAL A 97 -2.29 -0.69 -3.55
C VAL A 97 -2.86 0.51 -4.26
N ALA A 98 -3.96 0.33 -4.98
CA ALA A 98 -4.72 1.43 -5.55
C ALA A 98 -6.25 1.29 -5.39
N GLY A 99 -6.94 2.41 -5.15
CA GLY A 99 -8.40 2.45 -5.12
C GLY A 99 -8.98 1.63 -3.97
N VAL A 100 -8.45 1.84 -2.76
CA VAL A 100 -8.92 1.21 -1.52
C VAL A 100 -9.58 2.27 -0.64
N VAL A 101 -10.65 1.90 0.06
CA VAL A 101 -11.36 2.85 0.93
C VAL A 101 -10.63 3.01 2.27
N VAL A 102 -10.28 1.89 2.92
CA VAL A 102 -9.58 1.87 4.20
C VAL A 102 -8.46 0.84 4.19
N LEU A 103 -7.27 1.25 4.62
CA LEU A 103 -6.10 0.38 4.74
C LEU A 103 -5.36 0.63 6.07
N ASP A 104 -5.00 -0.45 6.76
CA ASP A 104 -4.20 -0.47 8.00
C ASP A 104 -3.14 -1.56 7.88
N VAL A 105 -1.86 -1.18 7.83
CA VAL A 105 -0.75 -2.10 7.54
C VAL A 105 0.56 -1.73 8.24
N GLY A 106 1.39 -2.76 8.46
CA GLY A 106 2.83 -2.65 8.71
C GLY A 106 3.57 -3.61 7.77
N VAL A 107 4.38 -3.05 6.86
CA VAL A 107 5.15 -3.74 5.81
C VAL A 107 6.51 -3.04 5.68
N ASP A 108 7.52 -3.67 5.08
CA ASP A 108 8.82 -3.00 4.88
C ASP A 108 8.70 -1.87 3.84
N VAL A 109 7.97 -2.11 2.74
CA VAL A 109 7.78 -1.14 1.65
C VAL A 109 6.31 -1.05 1.24
N LEU A 110 5.78 0.17 1.20
CA LEU A 110 4.39 0.47 0.83
C LEU A 110 4.32 1.54 -0.26
N ASP A 111 3.61 1.26 -1.35
CA ASP A 111 3.25 2.21 -2.41
C ASP A 111 1.71 2.27 -2.55
N VAL A 112 1.11 3.44 -2.38
CA VAL A 112 -0.34 3.62 -2.36
C VAL A 112 -0.82 4.77 -3.25
N GLY A 113 -1.94 4.54 -3.94
CA GLY A 113 -2.57 5.53 -4.82
C GLY A 113 -4.09 5.57 -4.69
N GLY A 114 -4.67 6.76 -4.52
CA GLY A 114 -6.14 6.92 -4.58
C GLY A 114 -6.86 6.22 -3.44
N VAL A 115 -6.49 6.54 -2.20
CA VAL A 115 -7.07 5.98 -0.97
C VAL A 115 -7.84 7.06 -0.22
N ASP A 116 -8.99 6.74 0.37
CA ASP A 116 -9.72 7.71 1.17
C ASP A 116 -9.04 7.89 2.53
N VAL A 117 -8.93 6.80 3.30
CA VAL A 117 -8.29 6.79 4.61
C VAL A 117 -7.19 5.73 4.69
N LEU A 118 -5.98 6.15 5.08
CA LEU A 118 -4.83 5.28 5.27
C LEU A 118 -4.19 5.53 6.64
N VAL A 119 -4.01 4.45 7.40
CA VAL A 119 -3.28 4.44 8.68
C VAL A 119 -2.10 3.48 8.55
N VAL A 120 -0.90 3.94 8.90
CA VAL A 120 0.34 3.17 8.73
C VAL A 120 1.21 3.27 9.96
N ALA A 121 1.78 2.14 10.39
CA ALA A 121 2.77 2.12 11.45
C ALA A 121 3.93 1.15 11.17
N GLY A 122 5.16 1.58 11.47
CA GLY A 122 6.35 0.71 11.44
C GLY A 122 6.71 0.22 10.03
N VAL A 123 6.86 1.17 9.09
CA VAL A 123 7.21 0.88 7.69
C VAL A 123 8.56 1.51 7.36
N ASP A 124 9.47 0.81 6.70
CA ASP A 124 10.77 1.41 6.35
C ASP A 124 10.60 2.46 5.23
N VAL A 125 9.83 2.15 4.18
CA VAL A 125 9.60 3.07 3.06
C VAL A 125 8.13 3.14 2.68
N LEU A 126 7.54 4.34 2.75
CA LEU A 126 6.19 4.63 2.30
C LEU A 126 6.18 5.71 1.19
N VAL A 127 5.55 5.38 0.06
CA VAL A 127 5.20 6.33 -1.00
C VAL A 127 3.67 6.41 -1.10
N ALA A 128 3.10 7.61 -0.95
CA ALA A 128 1.66 7.80 -1.00
C ALA A 128 1.25 8.94 -1.93
N ALA A 129 0.26 8.68 -2.79
CA ALA A 129 -0.29 9.68 -3.69
C ALA A 129 -1.82 9.71 -3.72
N GLY A 130 -2.41 10.92 -3.69
CA GLY A 130 -3.86 11.07 -3.85
C GLY A 130 -4.65 10.44 -2.70
N VAL A 131 -4.29 10.78 -1.45
CA VAL A 131 -4.96 10.28 -0.24
C VAL A 131 -5.79 11.40 0.40
N ASP A 132 -7.02 11.15 0.86
CA ASP A 132 -7.78 12.20 1.56
C ASP A 132 -7.22 12.39 2.99
N MET A 133 -7.14 11.31 3.76
CA MET A 133 -6.60 11.31 5.12
C MET A 133 -5.50 10.25 5.29
N LEU A 134 -4.31 10.69 5.71
CA LEU A 134 -3.15 9.84 5.97
C LEU A 134 -2.60 10.08 7.38
N ASP A 135 -2.55 9.02 8.19
CA ASP A 135 -1.95 9.00 9.53
C ASP A 135 -0.78 8.01 9.56
N VAL A 136 0.41 8.48 9.91
CA VAL A 136 1.65 7.71 9.81
C VAL A 136 2.47 7.81 11.10
N ALA A 137 2.93 6.66 11.60
CA ALA A 137 3.81 6.59 12.76
C ALA A 137 5.01 5.65 12.57
N GLY A 138 6.22 6.11 12.87
CA GLY A 138 7.42 5.27 12.87
C GLY A 138 7.80 4.78 11.47
N VAL A 139 8.18 5.71 10.59
CA VAL A 139 8.59 5.40 9.21
C VAL A 139 9.95 5.99 8.91
N ASP A 140 10.87 5.23 8.34
CA ASP A 140 12.21 5.76 8.05
C ASP A 140 12.16 6.76 6.88
N VAL A 141 11.50 6.40 5.77
CA VAL A 141 11.36 7.27 4.59
C VAL A 141 9.90 7.38 4.15
N LEU A 142 9.36 8.60 4.16
CA LEU A 142 8.01 8.91 3.72
C LEU A 142 8.01 9.94 2.60
N VAL A 143 7.44 9.58 1.44
CA VAL A 143 7.23 10.48 0.30
C VAL A 143 5.73 10.60 0.02
N VAL A 144 5.20 11.82 0.06
CA VAL A 144 3.76 12.07 -0.08
C VAL A 144 3.47 13.13 -1.13
N ALA A 145 2.46 12.87 -1.97
CA ALA A 145 1.97 13.82 -2.96
C ALA A 145 0.44 13.90 -3.02
N GLY A 146 -0.11 15.12 -2.97
CA GLY A 146 -1.55 15.33 -3.21
C GLY A 146 -2.43 14.72 -2.11
N VAL A 147 -2.21 15.15 -0.86
CA VAL A 147 -2.98 14.67 0.31
C VAL A 147 -3.76 15.82 0.94
N ASN A 148 -5.00 15.60 1.37
CA ASN A 148 -5.76 16.68 2.02
C ASN A 148 -5.32 16.86 3.47
N VAL A 149 -5.30 15.78 4.26
CA VAL A 149 -4.85 15.81 5.66
C VAL A 149 -3.77 14.76 5.89
N LEU A 150 -2.59 15.21 6.31
CA LEU A 150 -1.46 14.35 6.65
C LEU A 150 -1.02 14.60 8.11
N VAL A 151 -1.06 13.54 8.91
CA VAL A 151 -0.54 13.52 10.29
C VAL A 151 0.64 12.54 10.36
N VAL A 152 1.78 13.00 10.87
CA VAL A 152 3.00 12.19 10.92
C VAL A 152 3.68 12.28 12.29
N ALA A 153 4.10 11.12 12.82
CA ALA A 153 4.89 11.05 14.03
C ALA A 153 6.09 10.11 13.91
N GLY A 154 7.29 10.59 14.23
CA GLY A 154 8.50 9.76 14.27
C GLY A 154 8.92 9.28 12.89
N VAL A 155 9.46 10.19 12.07
CA VAL A 155 9.94 9.88 10.71
C VAL A 155 11.34 10.42 10.48
N ASP A 156 12.25 9.62 9.93
CA ASP A 156 13.62 10.11 9.70
C ASP A 156 13.64 11.07 8.50
N VAL A 157 13.04 10.70 7.37
CA VAL A 157 13.00 11.54 6.16
C VAL A 157 11.58 11.66 5.63
N LEU A 158 11.06 12.88 5.57
CA LEU A 158 9.74 13.22 5.07
C LEU A 158 9.83 14.22 3.90
N ASP A 159 9.39 13.82 2.71
CA ASP A 159 9.23 14.69 1.54
C ASP A 159 7.75 14.82 1.15
N VAL A 160 7.23 16.05 1.16
CA VAL A 160 5.80 16.32 0.98
C VAL A 160 5.56 17.34 -0.13
N GLY A 161 4.69 16.98 -1.08
CA GLY A 161 4.23 17.86 -2.14
C GLY A 161 2.70 18.00 -2.19
N GLY A 162 2.17 19.23 -2.19
CA GLY A 162 0.76 19.47 -2.45
C GLY A 162 -0.17 18.91 -1.36
N VAL A 163 -0.06 19.45 -0.14
CA VAL A 163 -0.91 19.04 1.01
C VAL A 163 -1.71 20.21 1.57
N ASP A 164 -3.00 20.01 1.90
CA ASP A 164 -3.80 21.11 2.48
C ASP A 164 -3.43 21.32 3.96
N VAL A 165 -3.46 20.26 4.78
CA VAL A 165 -3.09 20.31 6.20
C VAL A 165 -2.04 19.26 6.52
N LEU A 166 -0.89 19.72 7.01
CA LEU A 166 0.23 18.89 7.45
C LEU A 166 0.52 19.15 8.94
N ASP A 167 0.39 18.12 9.77
CA ASP A 167 0.78 18.12 11.18
C ASP A 167 1.87 17.06 11.41
N VAL A 168 3.04 17.49 11.89
CA VAL A 168 4.20 16.61 12.05
C VAL A 168 4.84 16.75 13.44
N GLY A 169 5.27 15.61 13.98
CA GLY A 169 5.98 15.51 15.24
C GLY A 169 7.18 14.57 15.19
N GLY A 170 8.37 15.04 15.56
CA GLY A 170 9.57 14.19 15.65
C GLY A 170 10.04 13.73 14.27
N VAL A 171 10.61 14.65 13.49
CA VAL A 171 11.12 14.35 12.14
C VAL A 171 12.55 14.83 11.98
N ASP A 172 13.48 13.98 11.53
CA ASP A 172 14.88 14.43 11.37
C ASP A 172 15.01 15.38 10.16
N VAL A 173 14.48 14.99 9.00
CA VAL A 173 14.52 15.81 7.78
C VAL A 173 13.14 15.95 7.18
N LEU A 174 12.63 17.18 7.13
CA LEU A 174 11.36 17.54 6.53
C LEU A 174 11.55 18.49 5.35
N VAL A 175 11.17 18.05 4.15
CA VAL A 175 11.11 18.85 2.93
C VAL A 175 9.65 18.99 2.51
N VAL A 176 9.20 20.24 2.32
CA VAL A 176 7.80 20.52 2.01
C VAL A 176 7.68 21.52 0.86
N ALA A 177 6.83 21.19 -0.11
CA ALA A 177 6.46 22.06 -1.22
C ALA A 177 4.95 22.16 -1.41
N GLY A 178 4.41 23.39 -1.43
CA GLY A 178 3.01 23.64 -1.75
C GLY A 178 2.04 23.13 -0.68
N VAL A 179 2.20 23.63 0.56
CA VAL A 179 1.32 23.24 1.67
C VAL A 179 0.51 24.42 2.18
N ASN A 180 -0.80 24.26 2.38
CA ASN A 180 -1.62 25.38 2.85
C ASN A 180 -1.39 25.64 4.34
N VAL A 181 -1.45 24.62 5.20
CA VAL A 181 -1.19 24.73 6.64
C VAL A 181 -0.16 23.70 7.07
N LEU A 182 0.95 24.17 7.64
CA LEU A 182 1.99 23.33 8.25
C LEU A 182 2.13 23.64 9.74
N VAL A 183 1.93 22.62 10.57
CA VAL A 183 2.28 22.58 11.98
C VAL A 183 3.40 21.57 12.17
N ALA A 184 4.56 22.00 12.68
CA ALA A 184 5.70 21.13 12.88
C ALA A 184 6.31 21.25 14.28
N ALA A 185 6.51 20.12 14.94
CA ALA A 185 7.12 20.05 16.26
C ALA A 185 8.30 19.06 16.30
N GLY A 186 9.44 19.46 16.85
CA GLY A 186 10.61 18.60 16.99
C GLY A 186 11.16 18.14 15.64
N VAL A 187 11.65 19.09 14.84
CA VAL A 187 12.23 18.81 13.52
C VAL A 187 13.68 19.26 13.45
N ASP A 188 14.60 18.37 13.08
CA ASP A 188 16.02 18.76 13.03
C ASP A 188 16.30 19.67 11.83
N VAL A 189 15.85 19.28 10.64
CA VAL A 189 16.00 20.07 9.41
C VAL A 189 14.65 20.27 8.73
N LEU A 190 14.23 21.52 8.61
CA LEU A 190 13.00 21.92 7.94
C LEU A 190 13.29 22.79 6.72
N VAL A 191 12.95 22.29 5.53
CA VAL A 191 13.01 23.01 4.26
C VAL A 191 11.60 23.20 3.72
N VAL A 192 11.16 24.44 3.53
CA VAL A 192 9.81 24.75 3.07
C VAL A 192 9.79 25.67 1.85
N ALA A 193 8.88 25.40 0.91
CA ALA A 193 8.58 26.25 -0.22
C ALA A 193 7.06 26.31 -0.46
N GLY A 194 6.51 27.52 -0.63
CA GLY A 194 5.08 27.69 -0.92
C GLY A 194 4.15 27.22 0.22
N VAL A 195 4.46 27.63 1.46
CA VAL A 195 3.61 27.37 2.64
C VAL A 195 2.78 28.61 3.01
N ASN A 196 1.45 28.51 3.11
CA ASN A 196 0.62 29.68 3.44
C ASN A 196 0.59 30.00 4.94
N VAL A 197 0.47 28.97 5.78
CA VAL A 197 0.48 29.09 7.25
C VAL A 197 1.54 28.15 7.81
N LEU A 198 2.52 28.70 8.54
CA LEU A 198 3.62 27.95 9.14
C LEU A 198 3.65 28.17 10.66
N VAL A 199 3.51 27.08 11.41
CA VAL A 199 3.67 27.04 12.87
C VAL A 199 4.75 26.02 13.21
N VAL A 200 5.81 26.46 13.88
CA VAL A 200 6.96 25.61 14.21
C VAL A 200 7.33 25.69 15.69
N ALA A 201 7.72 24.56 16.28
CA ALA A 201 8.23 24.47 17.64
C ALA A 201 9.37 23.44 17.73
N GLY A 202 10.55 23.85 18.23
CA GLY A 202 11.70 22.95 18.33
C GLY A 202 12.22 22.53 16.95
N VAL A 203 12.63 23.53 16.15
CA VAL A 203 13.29 23.31 14.86
C VAL A 203 14.73 23.77 14.95
N ASP A 204 15.68 22.89 14.60
CA ASP A 204 17.11 23.19 14.70
C ASP A 204 17.63 23.98 13.48
N VAL A 205 17.24 23.57 12.27
CA VAL A 205 17.56 24.25 11.02
C VAL A 205 16.29 24.53 10.24
N LEU A 206 16.07 25.79 9.87
CA LEU A 206 14.94 26.22 9.05
C LEU A 206 15.43 26.94 7.80
N ASP A 207 15.10 26.40 6.63
CA ASP A 207 15.26 27.02 5.32
C ASP A 207 13.88 27.29 4.68
N VAL A 208 13.64 28.55 4.31
CA VAL A 208 12.40 28.99 3.69
C VAL A 208 12.73 29.48 2.28
N GLY A 209 12.57 28.59 1.32
CA GLY A 209 12.82 28.86 -0.09
C GLY A 209 11.68 29.67 -0.71
N GLY A 210 11.91 30.97 -0.92
CA GLY A 210 11.10 31.82 -1.79
C GLY A 210 9.67 32.10 -1.33
N VAL A 211 9.44 33.31 -0.83
CA VAL A 211 8.19 34.05 -1.08
C VAL A 211 8.06 34.40 -2.55
#